data_AF-A0A963JV92-F1
#
_entry.id   AF-A0A963JV92-F1
#
_cell.length_a   1.000
_cell.length_b   1.000
_cell.length_c   1.000
_cell.angle_alpha   90.00
_cell.angle_beta   90.00
_cell.angle_gamma   90.00
#
_symmetry.space_group_name_H-M   'P 1'
#
loop_
_entity.id
_entity.type
_entity.pdbx_description
1 polymer ?
#
loop_
_entity_poly.entity_id
_entity_poly.type
_entity_poly.pdbx_seq_one_letter_code
_entity_poly.pdbx_strand_id
1 'polypeptide(L)'
;MNTLQSLPVPLQTVLLLVASNVFMIFAWYGHLKNLATSPWYVAVLASWGIALFEYLLQVPANRIGFTQFDVGQLKIIQEVITLSVFVPFAVFYLGQPLKWDYLWAGLCMVGAVYFVFRSA
;
A
#
# COMPACT_ATOMS: atom_id res chain seq x y z
N MET A 1 -2.13 5.80 -28.32
CA MET A 1 -0.89 5.97 -27.53
C MET A 1 -1.29 5.91 -26.07
N ASN A 2 -0.84 4.88 -25.34
CA ASN A 2 -1.32 4.57 -24.00
C ASN A 2 -1.06 5.75 -23.04
N THR A 3 -2.11 6.31 -22.44
CA THR A 3 -2.03 7.43 -21.49
C THR A 3 -1.12 7.15 -20.28
N LEU A 4 -0.90 5.87 -19.96
CA LEU A 4 0.05 5.43 -18.94
C LEU A 4 1.52 5.57 -19.38
N GLN A 5 1.83 5.36 -20.67
CA GLN A 5 3.21 5.43 -21.17
C GLN A 5 3.74 6.86 -21.24
N SER A 6 2.86 7.86 -21.23
CA SER A 6 3.25 9.28 -21.21
C SER A 6 3.56 9.82 -19.82
N LEU A 7 3.25 9.08 -18.74
CA LEU A 7 3.50 9.54 -17.38
C LEU A 7 4.96 9.27 -16.96
N PRO A 8 5.57 10.11 -16.10
CA PRO A 8 6.87 9.83 -15.51
C PRO A 8 6.86 8.48 -14.75
N VAL A 9 7.96 7.73 -14.83
CA VAL A 9 8.14 6.43 -14.16
C VAL A 9 7.81 6.47 -12.66
N PRO A 10 8.26 7.49 -11.88
CA PRO A 10 7.89 7.61 -10.48
C PRO A 10 6.38 7.69 -10.24
N LEU A 11 5.67 8.46 -11.09
CA LEU A 11 4.23 8.65 -10.95
C LEU A 11 3.47 7.37 -11.29
N GLN A 12 3.87 6.67 -12.36
CA GLN A 12 3.29 5.36 -12.69
C GLN A 12 3.47 4.36 -11.53
N THR A 13 4.66 4.30 -10.96
CA THR A 13 5.00 3.42 -9.84
C THR A 13 4.12 3.71 -8.63
N VAL A 14 4.08 4.97 -8.20
CA VAL A 14 3.29 5.38 -7.02
C VAL A 14 1.80 5.11 -7.23
N LEU A 15 1.24 5.44 -8.40
CA LEU A 15 -0.19 5.21 -8.68
C LEU A 15 -0.55 3.73 -8.63
N LEU A 16 0.27 2.86 -9.23
CA LEU A 16 0.05 1.42 -9.20
C LEU A 16 0.21 0.85 -7.79
N LEU A 17 1.23 1.30 -7.03
CA LEU A 17 1.44 0.87 -5.65
C LEU A 17 0.30 1.32 -4.72
N VAL A 18 -0.23 2.54 -4.89
CA VAL A 18 -1.41 3.02 -4.15
C VAL A 18 -2.63 2.15 -4.47
N ALA A 19 -2.90 1.92 -5.75
CA ALA A 19 -4.02 1.08 -6.17
C ALA A 19 -3.89 -0.36 -5.64
N SER A 20 -2.68 -0.93 -5.71
CA SER A 20 -2.35 -2.24 -5.11
C SER A 20 -2.62 -2.27 -3.61
N ASN A 21 -2.18 -1.23 -2.88
CA ASN A 21 -2.32 -1.17 -1.44
C ASN A 21 -3.78 -1.10 -0.97
N VAL A 22 -4.68 -0.53 -1.78
CA VAL A 22 -6.12 -0.60 -1.50
C VAL A 22 -6.60 -2.05 -1.51
N PHE A 23 -6.19 -2.89 -2.47
CA PHE A 23 -6.54 -4.32 -2.42
C PHE A 23 -5.89 -5.02 -1.23
N MET A 24 -4.62 -4.72 -0.94
CA MET A 24 -3.91 -5.27 0.22
C MET A 24 -4.69 -5.02 1.52
N ILE A 25 -5.13 -3.79 1.75
CA ILE A 25 -5.75 -3.44 3.03
C ILE A 25 -7.10 -4.13 3.24
N PHE A 26 -7.89 -4.30 2.18
CA PHE A 26 -9.11 -5.08 2.23
C PHE A 26 -8.83 -6.57 2.44
N ALA A 27 -7.80 -7.11 1.79
CA ALA A 27 -7.39 -8.50 2.00
C ALA A 27 -6.94 -8.75 3.45
N TRP A 28 -6.24 -7.81 4.08
CA TRP A 28 -5.71 -7.99 5.44
C TRP A 28 -6.70 -7.66 6.55
N TYR A 29 -7.53 -6.63 6.37
CA TYR A 29 -8.36 -6.11 7.46
C TYR A 29 -9.86 -6.04 7.12
N GLY A 30 -10.25 -6.13 5.85
CA GLY A 30 -11.65 -6.07 5.43
C GLY A 30 -12.50 -7.17 6.08
N HIS A 31 -11.92 -8.37 6.21
CA HIS A 31 -12.59 -9.50 6.84
C HIS A 31 -12.90 -9.27 8.34
N LEU A 32 -12.20 -8.36 9.03
CA LEU A 32 -12.46 -8.04 10.44
C LEU A 32 -13.82 -7.38 10.65
N LYS A 33 -14.35 -6.69 9.63
CA LYS A 33 -15.68 -6.10 9.67
C LYS A 33 -16.74 -7.01 9.07
N ASN A 34 -16.43 -7.64 7.93
CA ASN A 34 -17.44 -8.31 7.10
C ASN A 34 -17.53 -9.83 7.34
N LEU A 35 -16.49 -10.45 7.89
CA LEU A 35 -16.40 -11.89 8.11
C LEU A 35 -15.98 -12.21 9.55
N ALA A 36 -16.22 -11.30 10.50
CA ALA A 36 -15.81 -11.43 11.89
C ALA A 36 -16.38 -12.67 12.59
N THR A 37 -17.60 -13.08 12.20
CA THR A 37 -18.30 -14.27 12.74
C THR A 37 -18.10 -15.51 11.89
N SER A 38 -17.50 -15.37 10.71
CA SER A 38 -17.22 -16.49 9.81
C SER A 38 -16.00 -17.28 10.30
N PRO A 39 -15.92 -18.58 9.99
CA PRO A 39 -14.72 -19.35 10.27
C PRO A 39 -13.49 -18.74 9.59
N TRP A 40 -12.34 -18.75 10.28
CA TRP A 40 -11.11 -18.08 9.82
C TRP A 40 -10.66 -18.53 8.43
N TYR A 41 -10.89 -19.79 8.05
CA TYR A 41 -10.50 -20.32 6.74
C TYR A 41 -11.29 -19.69 5.59
N VAL A 42 -12.54 -19.26 5.82
CA VAL A 42 -13.34 -18.53 4.82
C VAL A 42 -12.74 -17.15 4.57
N ALA A 43 -12.33 -16.47 5.64
CA ALA A 43 -11.62 -15.19 5.54
C ALA A 43 -10.31 -15.35 4.74
N VAL A 44 -9.52 -16.38 5.02
CA VAL A 44 -8.28 -16.66 4.27
C VAL A 44 -8.53 -16.84 2.77
N LEU A 45 -9.50 -17.67 2.39
CA LEU A 45 -9.79 -17.93 0.97
C LEU A 45 -10.30 -16.66 0.25
N ALA A 46 -11.17 -15.88 0.91
CA ALA A 46 -11.63 -14.61 0.37
C ALA A 46 -10.48 -13.60 0.22
N SER A 47 -9.63 -13.47 1.25
CA SER A 47 -8.46 -12.61 1.24
C SER A 47 -7.45 -12.97 0.16
N TRP A 48 -7.25 -14.26 -0.13
CA TRP A 48 -6.42 -14.71 -1.26
C TRP A 48 -7.00 -14.28 -2.61
N GLY A 49 -8.32 -14.36 -2.78
CA GLY A 49 -8.98 -13.86 -3.98
C GLY A 49 -8.74 -12.36 -4.21
N ILE A 50 -8.76 -11.56 -3.13
CA ILE A 50 -8.46 -10.13 -3.20
C ILE A 50 -6.97 -9.88 -3.46
N ALA A 51 -6.09 -10.62 -2.78
CA ALA A 51 -4.64 -10.49 -2.92
C ALA A 51 -4.16 -10.77 -4.34
N LEU A 52 -4.87 -11.59 -5.14
CA LEU A 52 -4.55 -11.76 -6.55
C LEU A 52 -4.55 -10.42 -7.31
N PHE A 53 -5.54 -9.55 -7.07
CA PHE A 53 -5.62 -8.24 -7.73
C PHE A 53 -4.55 -7.26 -7.25
N GLU A 54 -4.17 -7.34 -5.96
CA GLU A 54 -3.00 -6.65 -5.40
C GLU A 54 -1.75 -7.02 -6.21
N TYR A 55 -1.44 -8.31 -6.33
CA TYR A 55 -0.26 -8.78 -7.06
C TYR A 55 -0.24 -8.37 -8.54
N LEU A 56 -1.39 -8.36 -9.21
CA LEU A 56 -1.51 -7.93 -10.61
C LEU A 56 -1.08 -6.46 -10.81
N LEU A 57 -1.19 -5.62 -9.79
CA LEU A 57 -0.75 -4.22 -9.83
C LEU A 57 0.65 -4.04 -9.23
N GLN A 58 0.92 -4.72 -8.12
CA GLN A 58 2.16 -4.67 -7.37
C GLN A 58 3.37 -5.10 -8.19
N VAL A 59 3.25 -6.21 -8.93
CA VAL A 59 4.37 -6.78 -9.70
C VAL A 59 4.79 -5.84 -10.85
N PRO A 60 3.88 -5.32 -11.70
CA PRO A 60 4.23 -4.31 -12.68
C PRO A 60 4.79 -3.02 -12.05
N ALA A 61 4.20 -2.54 -10.95
CA ALA A 61 4.65 -1.33 -10.28
C ALA A 61 6.12 -1.43 -9.85
N ASN A 62 6.50 -2.53 -9.19
CA ASN A 62 7.87 -2.74 -8.75
C ASN A 62 8.83 -2.93 -9.93
N ARG A 63 8.40 -3.61 -11.00
CA ARG A 63 9.23 -3.77 -12.22
C ARG A 63 9.50 -2.44 -12.91
N ILE A 64 8.49 -1.58 -13.01
CA ILE A 64 8.61 -0.23 -13.59
C ILE A 64 9.48 0.63 -12.67
N GLY A 65 9.20 0.64 -11.36
CA GLY A 65 9.92 1.43 -10.38
C GLY A 65 11.40 1.05 -10.27
N PHE A 66 11.73 -0.24 -10.40
CA PHE A 66 13.11 -0.74 -10.32
C PHE A 66 14.02 -0.26 -11.47
N THR A 67 13.45 0.41 -12.49
CA THR A 67 14.24 1.07 -13.53
C THR A 67 14.86 2.39 -13.08
N GLN A 68 14.36 2.99 -12.00
CA GLN A 68 14.79 4.31 -11.49
C GLN A 68 15.10 4.31 -9.98
N PHE A 69 14.52 3.37 -9.23
CA PHE A 69 14.69 3.25 -7.79
C PHE A 69 15.40 1.94 -7.43
N ASP A 70 16.18 1.96 -6.36
CA ASP A 70 16.67 0.72 -5.76
C ASP A 70 15.57 -0.02 -4.97
N VAL A 71 15.85 -1.27 -4.57
CA VAL A 71 14.88 -2.09 -3.83
C VAL A 71 14.50 -1.46 -2.48
N GLY A 72 15.45 -0.80 -1.81
CA GLY A 72 15.22 -0.14 -0.52
C GLY A 72 14.29 1.07 -0.66
N GLN A 73 14.52 1.91 -1.67
CA GLN A 73 13.68 3.04 -2.04
C GLN A 73 12.25 2.59 -2.36
N LEU A 74 12.08 1.54 -3.17
CA LEU A 74 10.76 0.97 -3.45
C LEU A 74 10.06 0.47 -2.18
N LYS A 75 10.79 -0.18 -1.28
CA LYS A 75 10.23 -0.65 -0.02
C LYS A 75 9.77 0.51 0.85
N ILE A 76 10.57 1.57 1.00
CA ILE A 76 10.16 2.75 1.78
C ILE A 76 8.97 3.46 1.15
N ILE A 77 8.92 3.60 -0.18
CA ILE A 77 7.75 4.14 -0.88
C ILE A 77 6.51 3.31 -0.52
N GLN A 78 6.59 1.98 -0.53
CA GLN A 78 5.48 1.12 -0.15
C GLN A 78 5.05 1.28 1.31
N GLU A 79 5.98 1.41 2.26
CA GLU A 79 5.64 1.62 3.67
C GLU A 79 4.91 2.95 3.88
N VAL A 80 5.36 4.02 3.20
CA VAL A 80 4.69 5.33 3.22
C VAL A 80 3.28 5.22 2.66
N ILE A 81 3.11 4.55 1.51
CA ILE A 81 1.80 4.29 0.90
C ILE A 81 0.92 3.46 1.84
N THR A 82 1.47 2.41 2.45
CA THR A 82 0.74 1.51 3.35
C THR A 82 0.16 2.27 4.51
N LEU A 83 0.96 3.09 5.20
CA LEU A 83 0.46 3.91 6.29
C LEU A 83 -0.56 4.95 5.80
N SER A 84 -0.31 5.57 4.64
CA SER A 84 -1.18 6.61 4.08
C SER A 84 -2.55 6.09 3.66
N VAL A 85 -2.63 4.87 3.15
CA VAL A 85 -3.90 4.19 2.79
C VAL A 85 -4.55 3.59 4.03
N PHE A 86 -3.75 3.15 5.01
CA PHE A 86 -4.24 2.56 6.25
C PHE A 86 -4.99 3.50 7.14
N VAL A 87 -4.50 4.73 7.34
CA VAL A 87 -5.15 5.68 8.24
C VAL A 87 -6.61 6.00 7.81
N PRO A 88 -6.89 6.38 6.55
CA PRO A 88 -8.27 6.55 6.08
C PRO A 88 -9.11 5.28 6.21
N PHE A 89 -8.55 4.11 5.88
CA PHE A 89 -9.28 2.85 6.03
C PHE A 89 -9.66 2.56 7.49
N ALA A 90 -8.73 2.74 8.43
CA ALA A 90 -8.99 2.53 9.85
C ALA A 90 -10.10 3.47 10.36
N VAL A 91 -10.07 4.74 9.97
CA VAL A 91 -11.06 5.74 10.39
C VAL A 91 -12.42 5.52 9.74
N PHE A 92 -12.47 5.46 8.40
CA PHE A 92 -13.75 5.44 7.67
C PHE A 92 -14.36 4.05 7.55
N TYR A 93 -13.55 3.01 7.36
CA TYR A 93 -14.06 1.65 7.17
C TYR A 93 -14.22 0.91 8.49
N LEU A 94 -13.18 0.90 9.35
CA LEU A 94 -13.24 0.20 10.65
C LEU A 94 -13.83 1.05 11.79
N GLY A 95 -14.03 2.36 11.59
CA GLY A 95 -14.59 3.24 12.62
C GLY A 95 -13.66 3.46 13.82
N GLN A 96 -12.35 3.23 13.65
CA GLN A 96 -11.36 3.44 14.70
C GLN A 96 -11.07 4.94 14.89
N PRO A 97 -10.92 5.41 16.13
CA PRO A 97 -10.57 6.80 16.38
C PRO A 97 -9.17 7.12 15.83
N LEU A 98 -9.00 8.31 15.25
CA LEU A 98 -7.70 8.77 14.81
C LEU A 98 -6.81 9.06 16.04
N LYS A 99 -5.76 8.25 16.21
CA LYS A 99 -4.77 8.42 17.27
C LYS A 99 -3.62 9.29 16.80
N TRP A 100 -3.05 10.08 17.71
CA TRP A 100 -1.83 10.86 17.46
C TRP A 100 -0.63 9.97 17.10
N ASP A 101 -0.65 8.70 17.50
CA ASP A 101 0.38 7.71 17.15
C ASP A 101 0.59 7.59 15.65
N TYR A 102 -0.47 7.74 14.82
CA TYR A 102 -0.32 7.72 13.36
C TYR A 102 0.43 8.93 12.82
N LEU A 103 0.30 10.10 13.47
CA LEU A 103 1.07 11.28 13.10
C LEU A 103 2.55 11.08 13.44
N TRP A 104 2.85 10.56 14.64
CA TRP A 104 4.21 10.27 15.05
C TRP A 104 4.86 9.22 14.14
N ALA A 105 4.13 8.15 13.79
CA ALA A 105 4.57 7.17 12.82
C ALA A 105 4.86 7.83 11.45
N GLY A 106 3.96 8.70 10.97
CA GLY A 106 4.17 9.46 9.73
C GLY A 106 5.43 10.32 9.75
N LEU A 107 5.72 11.00 10.87
CA LEU A 107 6.95 11.76 11.04
C LEU A 107 8.20 10.87 11.03
N CYS A 108 8.16 9.71 11.68
CA CYS A 108 9.24 8.72 11.59
C CYS A 108 9.46 8.23 10.15
N MET A 109 8.38 8.06 9.39
CA MET A 109 8.44 7.68 7.98
C MET A 109 9.13 8.73 7.11
N VAL A 110 8.95 10.03 7.39
CA VAL A 110 9.71 11.10 6.72
C VAL A 110 11.20 10.96 6.96
N GLY A 111 11.61 10.61 8.19
CA GLY A 111 13.00 10.29 8.50
C GLY A 111 13.54 9.11 7.68
N ALA A 112 12.75 8.03 7.57
CA ALA A 112 13.11 6.87 6.74
C ALA A 112 13.28 7.24 5.26
N VAL A 113 12.38 8.06 4.70
CA VAL A 113 12.49 8.59 3.35
C VAL A 113 13.78 9.41 3.19
N TYR A 114 14.08 10.32 4.11
CA TYR A 114 15.32 11.10 4.04
C TYR A 114 16.56 10.20 4.01
N PHE A 115 16.69 9.23 4.92
CA PHE A 115 17.89 8.40 4.99
C PHE A 115 18.10 7.50 3.78
N VAL A 116 17.02 6.99 3.18
CA VAL A 116 17.08 6.10 2.02
C VAL A 116 17.26 6.87 0.71
N PHE A 117 16.80 8.11 0.63
CA PHE A 117 16.92 8.95 -0.57
C PHE A 117 18.06 9.99 -0.51
N ARG A 118 18.78 10.15 0.60
CA ARG A 118 19.83 11.18 0.76
C ARG A 118 20.99 11.09 -0.23
N SER A 119 21.21 9.91 -0.82
CA SER A 119 22.32 9.63 -1.75
C SER A 119 21.84 9.33 -3.17
N ALA A 120 20.55 9.55 -3.44
CA ALA A 120 19.92 9.38 -4.74
C ALA A 120 20.26 10.54 -5.69
#